data_AF-A0A2V7G2I4-F1
#
_entry.id   AF-A0A2V7G2I4-F1
#
_cell.length_a   1.000
_cell.length_b   1.000
_cell.length_c   1.000
_cell.angle_alpha   90.00
_cell.angle_beta   90.00
_cell.angle_gamma   90.00
#
_symmetry.space_group_name_H-M   'P 1'
#
loop_
_entity.id
_entity.type
_entity.pdbx_description
1 polymer ?
#
loop_
_entity_poly.entity_id
_entity_poly.type
_entity_poly.pdbx_seq_one_letter_code
_entity_poly.pdbx_strand_id
1 'polypeptide(L)'
;MQSRGARRRPLPGGTALPADRSPRAVPAARDRRGRDPRSHDPRPRSGARVGALGGGRCPGHRSAPVDHARGHCQRPHRVRQRRDRQCDREPGVARAHAQAADLPADRVLLPRPRARDGGFLSPQGRLAESRRDTPRANRRARATRGARSRALEARARELHPRGVRGRRRTGVGHRRRPGAGPRVPGRRRRPSLAPRNHASVSPVGGPRIYVSAGEPSGDAHAAAVVTALRRRLPGARFEAFGGPALEGAGATVLDRMERMSVVGFVEALWKVPAHYRLLARVRHALRAQRYDLVILVDYPGYHLRAAAAARAAGVPVLYYIAPQMWAWGVGRVRKLTAVRRLAVILPFEEPFFRERGVPATFVGHPLRDRAPAPPRAEARRGLGLDPGRPVLGLFPGSRPQEVVRLWPVFRDTAAAVLASHPATQVVVAGTPRGRYDGPGAIRIHMGDPLSVFAAADAGLCKSGTTTLEAALVDLPMVIAYRLNPVSFAIAIRLLRVPHVGLVNLIAGRQVAPEFLQRAATPQALAAAVLPLLDRESGAARRQREGLALVRERLGPPGAADRVAALAVELLG
;
A
#
# COMPACT_ATOMS: atom_id res chain seq x y z
N MET A 1 66.80 -17.79 47.62
CA MET A 1 65.39 -18.23 47.67
C MET A 1 64.97 -18.67 46.27
N GLN A 2 64.35 -19.84 46.03
CA GLN A 2 63.02 -20.30 46.45
C GLN A 2 61.87 -19.42 45.91
N SER A 3 60.83 -19.96 45.22
CA SER A 3 60.70 -21.30 44.63
C SER A 3 59.57 -21.40 43.57
N ARG A 4 59.70 -22.36 42.64
CA ARG A 4 58.63 -23.07 41.87
C ARG A 4 57.68 -22.23 40.94
N GLY A 5 57.39 -22.64 39.70
CA GLY A 5 58.02 -23.65 38.84
C GLY A 5 57.09 -24.30 37.79
N ALA A 6 57.66 -24.71 36.65
CA ALA A 6 57.28 -25.85 35.77
C ALA A 6 55.86 -25.86 35.09
N ARG A 7 55.69 -26.34 33.84
CA ARG A 7 56.59 -26.93 32.82
C ARG A 7 55.96 -26.80 31.39
N ARG A 8 56.76 -27.06 30.35
CA ARG A 8 56.35 -27.22 28.92
C ARG A 8 56.45 -28.70 28.48
N ARG A 9 56.14 -28.97 27.18
CA ARG A 9 56.68 -30.00 26.24
C ARG A 9 55.73 -31.16 25.77
N PRO A 10 55.97 -31.82 24.60
CA PRO A 10 54.94 -31.85 23.53
C PRO A 10 54.81 -33.19 22.70
N LEU A 11 54.08 -33.10 21.57
CA LEU A 11 54.13 -33.84 20.27
C LEU A 11 54.95 -35.16 20.12
N PRO A 12 54.42 -36.14 19.36
CA PRO A 12 54.69 -36.28 17.90
C PRO A 12 53.39 -36.42 17.06
N GLY A 13 53.25 -36.07 15.77
CA GLY A 13 53.96 -36.49 14.54
C GLY A 13 52.91 -37.12 13.57
N GLY A 14 53.00 -37.16 12.24
CA GLY A 14 53.90 -36.49 11.28
C GLY A 14 54.08 -37.27 9.96
N THR A 15 53.48 -36.83 8.83
CA THR A 15 53.75 -37.41 7.49
C THR A 15 53.52 -36.45 6.30
N ALA A 16 54.55 -36.33 5.46
CA ALA A 16 54.61 -36.09 4.01
C ALA A 16 53.54 -35.23 3.27
N LEU A 17 54.03 -34.15 2.63
CA LEU A 17 53.58 -33.70 1.29
C LEU A 17 54.06 -34.70 0.21
N PRO A 18 53.48 -34.67 -1.01
CA PRO A 18 54.18 -33.93 -2.07
C PRO A 18 53.26 -33.00 -2.88
N ALA A 19 53.88 -32.01 -3.54
CA ALA A 19 53.23 -31.17 -4.54
C ALA A 19 54.04 -31.20 -5.84
N ASP A 20 53.36 -31.39 -6.98
CA ASP A 20 53.82 -31.00 -8.32
C ASP A 20 52.64 -31.01 -9.33
N ARG A 21 52.87 -30.45 -10.52
CA ARG A 21 52.10 -30.54 -11.78
C ARG A 21 50.95 -29.57 -11.99
N SER A 22 51.33 -28.38 -12.46
CA SER A 22 50.67 -27.73 -13.61
C SER A 22 51.60 -27.81 -14.83
N PRO A 23 51.18 -27.49 -16.08
CA PRO A 23 49.81 -27.40 -16.63
C PRO A 23 49.59 -28.38 -17.80
N ARG A 24 48.35 -28.50 -18.32
CA ARG A 24 48.12 -28.97 -19.71
C ARG A 24 47.00 -28.18 -20.40
N ALA A 25 47.21 -27.87 -21.67
CA ALA A 25 46.27 -27.12 -22.50
C ALA A 25 45.15 -28.03 -23.06
N VAL A 26 43.99 -27.42 -23.37
CA VAL A 26 42.91 -28.06 -24.12
C VAL A 26 43.26 -28.01 -25.62
N PRO A 27 43.23 -29.14 -26.36
CA PRO A 27 43.62 -29.18 -27.77
C PRO A 27 42.52 -28.68 -28.71
N ALA A 28 42.92 -28.22 -29.89
CA ALA A 28 42.01 -27.85 -30.98
C ALA A 28 42.23 -28.75 -32.22
N ALA A 29 41.14 -29.34 -32.72
CA ALA A 29 41.02 -29.97 -34.04
C ALA A 29 39.53 -29.78 -34.46
N ARG A 30 39.14 -29.19 -35.60
CA ARG A 30 39.49 -29.45 -37.01
C ARG A 30 39.25 -30.92 -37.40
N ASP A 31 38.06 -31.25 -37.91
CA ASP A 31 37.49 -30.94 -39.24
C ASP A 31 37.92 -31.95 -40.32
N ARG A 32 36.95 -32.77 -40.77
CA ARG A 32 36.83 -33.18 -42.17
C ARG A 32 35.35 -33.28 -42.59
N ARG A 33 34.95 -32.41 -43.54
CA ARG A 33 34.24 -32.69 -44.82
C ARG A 33 33.29 -33.92 -44.85
N GLY A 34 32.01 -33.84 -45.21
CA GLY A 34 31.19 -32.75 -45.74
C GLY A 34 30.55 -33.08 -47.11
N ARG A 35 29.34 -32.56 -47.40
CA ARG A 35 28.73 -32.46 -48.74
C ARG A 35 27.46 -31.59 -48.71
N ASP A 36 27.47 -30.48 -49.44
CA ASP A 36 26.29 -29.78 -49.96
C ASP A 36 25.94 -30.42 -51.32
N PRO A 37 24.65 -30.53 -51.72
CA PRO A 37 24.23 -29.64 -52.81
C PRO A 37 22.76 -29.15 -52.76
N ARG A 38 22.61 -27.82 -52.66
CA ARG A 38 21.82 -26.90 -53.53
C ARG A 38 20.32 -27.13 -53.81
N SER A 39 19.61 -25.98 -53.85
CA SER A 39 18.39 -25.66 -54.64
C SER A 39 17.11 -26.48 -54.35
N HIS A 40 15.98 -25.83 -54.04
CA HIS A 40 15.19 -25.14 -55.07
C HIS A 40 14.32 -23.96 -54.60
N ASP A 41 14.19 -22.97 -55.49
CA ASP A 41 13.09 -21.97 -55.53
C ASP A 41 11.83 -22.58 -56.16
N PRO A 42 10.63 -22.30 -55.62
CA PRO A 42 9.41 -22.22 -56.42
C PRO A 42 8.67 -20.88 -56.25
N ARG A 43 8.70 -20.09 -57.33
CA ARG A 43 7.92 -18.85 -57.53
C ARG A 43 6.40 -19.04 -57.35
N PRO A 44 5.65 -17.98 -56.97
CA PRO A 44 4.18 -18.01 -56.96
C PRO A 44 3.58 -18.00 -58.38
N ARG A 45 2.35 -18.49 -58.52
CA ARG A 45 1.55 -18.42 -59.76
C ARG A 45 0.10 -17.99 -59.50
N SER A 46 -0.37 -17.03 -60.30
CA SER A 46 -1.77 -16.71 -60.69
C SER A 46 -2.84 -16.45 -59.60
N GLY A 47 -3.67 -15.40 -59.72
CA GLY A 47 -3.72 -14.36 -60.76
C GLY A 47 -5.00 -13.50 -60.72
N ALA A 48 -5.27 -12.77 -61.82
CA ALA A 48 -6.39 -11.83 -62.06
C ALA A 48 -6.33 -10.49 -61.27
N ARG A 49 -6.68 -9.32 -61.84
CA ARG A 49 -7.10 -8.97 -63.23
C ARG A 49 -6.99 -7.43 -63.51
N VAL A 50 -6.70 -7.06 -64.77
CA VAL A 50 -7.09 -5.80 -65.49
C VAL A 50 -6.48 -4.43 -65.09
N GLY A 51 -6.19 -3.58 -66.10
CA GLY A 51 -5.97 -2.12 -66.00
C GLY A 51 -4.49 -1.67 -66.03
N ALA A 52 -3.76 -1.51 -67.14
CA ALA A 52 -3.97 -0.88 -68.46
C ALA A 52 -3.54 0.61 -68.55
N LEU A 53 -2.44 0.86 -69.30
CA LEU A 53 -1.99 2.13 -69.93
C LEU A 53 -1.60 3.32 -69.01
N GLY A 54 -0.58 4.14 -69.28
CA GLY A 54 0.51 4.03 -70.29
C GLY A 54 1.28 5.35 -70.54
N GLY A 55 2.63 5.32 -70.50
CA GLY A 55 3.54 6.42 -70.92
C GLY A 55 3.68 7.64 -69.96
N GLY A 56 4.77 8.41 -69.94
CA GLY A 56 6.13 8.18 -70.50
C GLY A 56 7.03 9.44 -70.53
N ARG A 57 8.34 9.29 -70.22
CA ARG A 57 9.50 10.22 -70.42
C ARG A 57 9.42 11.61 -69.72
N CYS A 58 10.34 12.08 -68.85
CA CYS A 58 11.82 12.30 -68.92
C CYS A 58 12.26 13.39 -69.93
N PRO A 59 13.37 14.15 -69.72
CA PRO A 59 14.09 14.54 -68.48
C PRO A 59 14.70 16.01 -68.49
N GLY A 60 15.51 16.38 -67.47
CA GLY A 60 16.45 17.55 -67.48
C GLY A 60 16.57 18.27 -66.11
N HIS A 61 17.72 18.50 -65.45
CA HIS A 61 18.93 19.33 -65.75
C HIS A 61 18.71 20.86 -65.62
N ARG A 62 19.58 21.68 -64.98
CA ARG A 62 20.78 21.44 -64.11
C ARG A 62 21.22 22.77 -63.42
N SER A 63 22.01 22.70 -62.34
CA SER A 63 22.93 23.77 -61.82
C SER A 63 22.37 25.02 -61.08
N ALA A 64 23.29 25.75 -60.41
CA ALA A 64 23.16 27.00 -59.60
C ALA A 64 24.39 27.92 -59.90
N PRO A 65 24.89 28.93 -59.12
CA PRO A 65 24.43 29.64 -57.88
C PRO A 65 24.63 31.20 -57.95
N VAL A 66 24.99 31.90 -56.83
CA VAL A 66 25.49 33.33 -56.70
C VAL A 66 24.36 34.42 -56.71
N ASP A 67 24.39 35.62 -56.07
CA ASP A 67 25.42 36.50 -55.40
C ASP A 67 24.93 37.27 -54.13
N HIS A 68 25.70 38.28 -53.66
CA HIS A 68 25.51 39.24 -52.54
C HIS A 68 24.87 40.61 -52.92
N ALA A 69 24.39 41.40 -51.91
CA ALA A 69 25.02 42.68 -51.45
C ALA A 69 24.08 43.78 -50.84
N ARG A 70 24.48 44.36 -49.68
CA ARG A 70 24.18 45.74 -49.13
C ARG A 70 22.69 46.08 -48.82
N GLY A 71 22.32 47.07 -47.98
CA GLY A 71 23.07 47.96 -47.06
C GLY A 71 22.16 48.98 -46.33
N HIS A 72 22.69 49.66 -45.29
CA HIS A 72 22.05 50.69 -44.41
C HIS A 72 20.91 50.20 -43.47
N CYS A 73 20.66 50.67 -42.23
CA CYS A 73 21.20 51.67 -41.26
C CYS A 73 20.20 52.79 -40.88
N GLN A 74 19.69 52.76 -39.63
CA GLN A 74 19.56 53.94 -38.75
C GLN A 74 19.50 53.50 -37.26
N ARG A 75 19.51 54.46 -36.30
CA ARG A 75 19.93 54.25 -34.89
C ARG A 75 18.91 54.77 -33.83
N PRO A 76 19.06 54.43 -32.53
CA PRO A 76 18.01 54.55 -31.51
C PRO A 76 18.08 55.81 -30.61
N HIS A 77 17.04 56.03 -29.82
CA HIS A 77 17.00 57.03 -28.74
C HIS A 77 17.57 56.53 -27.40
N ARG A 78 17.95 57.48 -26.53
CA ARG A 78 18.77 57.27 -25.30
C ARG A 78 18.00 57.57 -24.00
N VAL A 79 18.21 56.69 -23.01
CA VAL A 79 18.69 56.95 -21.64
C VAL A 79 18.28 58.26 -20.94
N ARG A 80 17.75 58.12 -19.71
CA ARG A 80 18.15 58.97 -18.56
C ARG A 80 18.35 58.14 -17.29
N GLN A 81 19.43 58.40 -16.57
CA GLN A 81 19.70 57.94 -15.20
C GLN A 81 19.56 59.12 -14.22
N ARG A 82 19.38 58.83 -12.93
CA ARG A 82 19.91 59.65 -11.82
C ARG A 82 20.54 58.73 -10.76
N ARG A 83 21.49 59.29 -10.00
CA ARG A 83 22.29 58.66 -8.94
C ARG A 83 21.85 59.21 -7.55
N ASP A 84 22.63 58.81 -6.53
CA ASP A 84 22.68 59.29 -5.14
C ASP A 84 21.61 58.67 -4.22
N ARG A 85 21.93 58.24 -2.97
CA ARG A 85 23.19 58.34 -2.19
C ARG A 85 23.35 57.16 -1.23
N GLN A 86 24.57 56.99 -0.69
CA GLN A 86 24.94 55.99 0.33
C GLN A 86 25.21 56.68 1.68
N CYS A 87 24.82 56.04 2.79
CA CYS A 87 25.26 56.32 4.16
C CYS A 87 25.11 55.05 5.02
N ASP A 88 26.07 54.79 5.89
CA ASP A 88 26.14 53.56 6.70
C ASP A 88 25.39 53.67 8.04
N ARG A 89 24.93 52.52 8.57
CA ARG A 89 24.76 52.23 10.02
C ARG A 89 24.28 50.80 10.28
N GLU A 90 25.19 49.95 10.75
CA GLU A 90 24.89 48.90 11.74
C GLU A 90 25.10 49.47 13.17
N PRO A 91 24.70 48.80 14.28
CA PRO A 91 24.15 47.43 14.39
C PRO A 91 22.75 47.35 15.04
N GLY A 92 22.14 46.15 15.04
CA GLY A 92 20.83 45.93 15.69
C GLY A 92 20.36 44.47 15.73
N VAL A 93 20.95 43.64 16.60
CA VAL A 93 20.56 42.22 16.76
C VAL A 93 19.25 42.07 17.54
N ALA A 94 18.10 42.12 16.87
CA ALA A 94 16.86 41.39 17.24
C ALA A 94 15.69 41.62 16.25
N ARG A 95 15.33 40.62 15.40
CA ARG A 95 13.95 40.31 14.93
C ARG A 95 13.84 39.14 13.92
N ALA A 96 14.52 38.02 14.16
CA ALA A 96 14.49 36.85 13.27
C ALA A 96 13.23 35.94 13.40
N HIS A 97 12.10 36.44 13.90
CA HIS A 97 10.91 35.63 14.22
C HIS A 97 9.53 36.32 13.97
N ALA A 98 9.36 37.03 12.84
CA ALA A 98 8.05 37.64 12.52
C ALA A 98 7.75 37.86 11.02
N GLN A 99 8.17 36.97 10.10
CA GLN A 99 7.85 37.13 8.65
C GLN A 99 7.84 35.81 7.85
N ALA A 100 7.11 34.81 8.37
CA ALA A 100 6.86 33.52 7.68
C ALA A 100 5.36 33.20 7.56
N ALA A 101 4.53 34.24 7.55
CA ALA A 101 3.08 34.18 7.45
C ALA A 101 2.59 35.23 6.46
N ASP A 102 2.76 34.94 5.16
CA ASP A 102 1.80 35.27 4.10
C ASP A 102 2.28 34.67 2.76
N LEU A 103 1.80 33.46 2.49
CA LEU A 103 1.75 32.86 1.15
C LEU A 103 0.32 32.36 0.95
N PRO A 104 -0.35 32.65 -0.19
CA PRO A 104 -1.76 32.33 -0.40
C PRO A 104 -2.00 30.82 -0.33
N ALA A 105 -2.54 30.39 0.80
CA ALA A 105 -2.56 28.99 1.20
C ALA A 105 -3.82 28.27 0.69
N ASP A 106 -3.81 27.89 -0.59
CA ASP A 106 -4.72 26.92 -1.21
C ASP A 106 -4.46 25.48 -0.68
N ARG A 107 -4.35 25.36 0.64
CA ARG A 107 -4.36 24.11 1.38
C ARG A 107 -5.75 23.51 1.22
N VAL A 108 -5.82 22.41 0.47
CA VAL A 108 -6.93 21.44 0.58
C VAL A 108 -6.81 20.75 1.94
N LEU A 109 -7.13 21.50 3.00
CA LEU A 109 -7.44 20.96 4.31
C LEU A 109 -8.63 20.02 4.13
N LEU A 110 -8.35 18.72 4.26
CA LEU A 110 -9.38 17.68 4.34
C LEU A 110 -10.46 18.15 5.32
N PRO A 111 -11.73 18.30 4.89
CA PRO A 111 -12.75 18.94 5.70
C PRO A 111 -12.96 18.13 6.98
N ARG A 112 -12.54 18.70 8.12
CA ARG A 112 -12.63 18.03 9.42
C ARG A 112 -14.08 17.62 9.65
N PRO A 113 -14.38 16.32 9.87
CA PRO A 113 -15.74 15.92 10.22
C PRO A 113 -16.13 16.63 11.52
N ARG A 114 -17.30 17.30 11.54
CA ARG A 114 -17.85 17.88 12.77
C ARG A 114 -17.95 16.77 13.81
N ALA A 115 -17.49 17.06 15.03
CA ALA A 115 -17.54 16.11 16.12
C ALA A 115 -18.97 15.62 16.36
N ARG A 116 -19.15 14.31 16.22
CA ARG A 116 -20.21 13.50 16.82
C ARG A 116 -19.50 12.32 17.47
N ASP A 117 -19.98 11.93 18.64
CA ASP A 117 -19.15 11.30 19.66
C ASP A 117 -18.52 9.96 19.21
N GLY A 118 -17.21 9.85 19.46
CA GLY A 118 -16.36 8.81 18.87
C GLY A 118 -14.90 9.27 18.77
N GLY A 119 -14.35 9.76 19.89
CA GLY A 119 -13.01 10.34 19.93
C GLY A 119 -11.89 9.30 19.75
N PHE A 120 -10.97 9.57 18.82
CA PHE A 120 -9.64 8.95 18.84
C PHE A 120 -8.87 9.52 20.04
N LEU A 121 -8.49 8.66 20.99
CA LEU A 121 -7.74 9.08 22.19
C LEU A 121 -6.22 9.00 21.95
N SER A 122 -5.51 10.03 22.40
CA SER A 122 -4.05 10.06 22.43
C SER A 122 -3.51 9.26 23.62
N PRO A 123 -2.53 8.37 23.44
CA PRO A 123 -1.89 7.68 24.55
C PRO A 123 -0.89 8.60 25.25
N GLN A 124 -1.24 9.10 26.44
CA GLN A 124 -0.28 9.52 27.46
C GLN A 124 -0.49 8.66 28.69
N GLY A 125 0.42 7.71 28.93
CA GLY A 125 0.47 6.96 30.18
C GLY A 125 1.07 7.81 31.29
N ARG A 126 0.52 7.71 32.50
CA ARG A 126 1.21 8.06 33.74
C ARG A 126 1.22 6.85 34.66
N LEU A 127 2.32 6.68 35.39
CA LEU A 127 2.56 5.62 36.36
C LEU A 127 2.15 6.09 37.76
N ALA A 128 1.97 5.11 38.66
CA ALA A 128 1.63 5.26 40.08
C ALA A 128 0.23 5.87 40.35
N GLU A 129 -0.44 5.61 41.48
CA GLU A 129 -0.01 4.85 42.67
C GLU A 129 -1.19 4.10 43.33
N SER A 130 -0.91 3.19 44.26
CA SER A 130 -1.92 2.37 44.93
C SER A 130 -2.38 2.92 46.28
N ARG A 131 -3.69 2.85 46.57
CA ARG A 131 -4.26 2.69 47.93
C ARG A 131 -5.68 2.11 47.88
N ARG A 132 -6.23 1.71 49.04
CA ARG A 132 -7.38 0.80 49.19
C ARG A 132 -8.64 1.50 49.77
N ASP A 133 -9.67 0.68 49.96
CA ASP A 133 -10.70 0.76 51.01
C ASP A 133 -12.01 1.57 50.79
N THR A 134 -12.97 0.84 50.18
CA THR A 134 -14.33 0.47 50.71
C THR A 134 -15.43 1.54 51.00
N PRO A 135 -16.73 1.15 51.05
CA PRO A 135 -17.82 2.06 50.60
C PRO A 135 -19.01 2.29 51.57
N ARG A 136 -19.82 3.33 51.28
CA ARG A 136 -21.26 3.58 51.63
C ARG A 136 -21.71 4.92 50.99
N ALA A 137 -22.98 5.35 50.94
CA ALA A 137 -24.27 4.69 50.65
C ALA A 137 -25.41 5.75 50.50
N ASN A 138 -26.56 5.36 49.93
CA ASN A 138 -27.92 5.94 50.09
C ASN A 138 -28.35 7.31 49.47
N ARG A 139 -29.38 7.20 48.59
CA ARG A 139 -30.73 7.85 48.62
C ARG A 139 -30.97 9.37 48.44
N ARG A 140 -31.78 9.64 47.38
CA ARG A 140 -33.05 10.42 47.33
C ARG A 140 -33.08 11.93 47.66
N ALA A 141 -33.58 12.72 46.69
CA ALA A 141 -34.59 13.76 46.91
C ALA A 141 -35.45 14.01 45.63
N ARG A 142 -36.61 14.68 45.78
CA ARG A 142 -37.50 15.18 44.69
C ARG A 142 -37.97 16.60 45.04
N ALA A 143 -37.98 17.53 44.08
CA ALA A 143 -38.92 18.67 43.92
C ALA A 143 -38.56 19.39 42.59
N THR A 144 -39.40 19.76 41.61
CA THR A 144 -40.80 20.27 41.48
C THR A 144 -41.00 21.77 41.67
N ARG A 145 -40.95 22.53 40.55
CA ARG A 145 -41.56 23.85 40.21
C ARG A 145 -41.20 24.14 38.73
N GLY A 146 -41.94 24.91 37.92
CA GLY A 146 -43.27 25.52 38.09
C GLY A 146 -43.75 26.14 36.75
N ALA A 147 -45.02 25.91 36.39
CA ALA A 147 -45.64 26.21 35.08
C ALA A 147 -45.97 27.70 34.77
N ARG A 148 -46.11 28.04 33.47
CA ARG A 148 -47.00 29.06 32.81
C ARG A 148 -46.58 29.25 31.32
N SER A 149 -47.42 29.63 30.33
CA SER A 149 -48.90 29.60 30.19
C SER A 149 -49.42 30.06 28.79
N ARG A 150 -50.35 29.30 28.17
CA ARG A 150 -51.42 29.71 27.18
C ARG A 150 -50.94 30.32 25.83
N ALA A 151 -51.74 30.49 24.76
CA ALA A 151 -53.20 30.37 24.50
C ALA A 151 -53.49 29.74 23.09
N LEU A 152 -54.63 29.04 22.81
CA LEU A 152 -55.89 29.48 22.12
C LEU A 152 -55.71 29.90 20.64
N GLU A 153 -56.59 29.68 19.64
CA GLU A 153 -57.97 29.13 19.45
C GLU A 153 -58.15 28.74 17.94
N ALA A 154 -59.23 28.18 17.35
CA ALA A 154 -60.25 27.15 17.71
C ALA A 154 -61.20 26.89 16.48
N ARG A 155 -62.37 26.25 16.70
CA ARG A 155 -63.44 25.84 15.74
C ARG A 155 -63.08 24.62 14.85
N ALA A 156 -63.89 23.56 14.61
CA ALA A 156 -65.35 23.28 14.61
C ALA A 156 -66.09 23.87 13.39
N ARG A 157 -66.99 23.18 12.65
CA ARG A 157 -67.68 21.86 12.76
C ARG A 157 -67.93 21.34 11.29
N GLU A 158 -68.90 20.57 10.77
CA GLU A 158 -70.10 19.79 11.17
C GLU A 158 -70.52 18.79 10.02
N LEU A 159 -71.15 17.63 10.32
CA LEU A 159 -72.17 16.87 9.51
C LEU A 159 -71.85 16.37 8.05
N HIS A 160 -72.42 15.30 7.46
CA HIS A 160 -73.21 14.11 7.88
C HIS A 160 -73.07 12.94 6.83
N PRO A 161 -73.78 11.78 6.89
CA PRO A 161 -73.39 10.53 6.20
C PRO A 161 -74.35 10.03 5.09
N ARG A 162 -73.97 8.94 4.39
CA ARG A 162 -74.81 7.74 4.04
C ARG A 162 -74.05 6.73 3.16
N GLY A 163 -74.47 5.45 3.15
CA GLY A 163 -73.91 4.42 2.26
C GLY A 163 -74.19 2.98 2.70
N VAL A 164 -75.36 2.43 2.37
CA VAL A 164 -75.79 1.07 2.79
C VAL A 164 -75.92 0.13 1.58
N ARG A 165 -75.27 -1.04 1.66
CA ARG A 165 -75.64 -2.37 1.09
C ARG A 165 -74.43 -3.33 1.26
N GLY A 166 -74.55 -4.60 1.65
CA GLY A 166 -75.71 -5.35 2.16
C GLY A 166 -75.96 -6.68 1.45
N ARG A 167 -75.44 -7.79 1.99
CA ARG A 167 -75.95 -9.16 1.72
C ARG A 167 -75.74 -10.07 2.94
N ARG A 168 -76.79 -10.83 3.29
CA ARG A 168 -76.81 -11.87 4.35
C ARG A 168 -76.81 -13.27 3.71
N ARG A 169 -76.31 -14.29 4.43
CA ARG A 169 -77.08 -15.50 4.86
C ARG A 169 -76.15 -16.46 5.65
N THR A 170 -76.47 -16.74 6.94
CA THR A 170 -76.96 -18.04 7.51
C THR A 170 -75.98 -19.22 7.39
N GLY A 171 -75.73 -20.08 8.40
CA GLY A 171 -76.16 -20.22 9.81
C GLY A 171 -75.13 -21.14 10.53
N VAL A 172 -75.29 -21.74 11.73
CA VAL A 172 -76.38 -21.96 12.71
C VAL A 172 -75.75 -21.89 14.15
N GLY A 173 -76.47 -22.22 15.23
CA GLY A 173 -76.02 -22.11 16.65
C GLY A 173 -74.91 -23.09 17.12
N HIS A 174 -74.63 -23.23 18.42
CA HIS A 174 -75.45 -22.82 19.57
C HIS A 174 -74.67 -22.62 20.91
N ARG A 175 -75.15 -21.67 21.73
CA ARG A 175 -75.04 -21.49 23.21
C ARG A 175 -74.01 -22.32 24.06
N ARG A 176 -73.03 -21.65 24.70
CA ARG A 176 -72.97 -21.39 26.18
C ARG A 176 -71.64 -20.72 26.65
N ARG A 177 -71.66 -20.14 27.86
CA ARG A 177 -70.59 -19.52 28.69
C ARG A 177 -70.98 -19.74 30.17
N PRO A 178 -70.14 -19.47 31.20
CA PRO A 178 -68.69 -19.22 31.23
C PRO A 178 -67.93 -20.21 32.15
N GLY A 179 -66.62 -20.05 32.39
CA GLY A 179 -65.90 -20.82 33.42
C GLY A 179 -64.38 -20.55 33.51
N ALA A 180 -63.91 -20.23 34.72
CA ALA A 180 -62.55 -19.88 35.17
C ALA A 180 -61.31 -20.59 34.56
N GLY A 181 -60.17 -19.88 34.59
CA GLY A 181 -58.84 -20.50 34.79
C GLY A 181 -57.85 -20.51 33.61
N PRO A 182 -57.02 -19.46 33.39
CA PRO A 182 -55.96 -19.48 32.39
C PRO A 182 -54.77 -20.35 32.84
N ARG A 183 -54.66 -21.58 32.31
CA ARG A 183 -53.46 -22.42 32.47
C ARG A 183 -52.26 -21.81 31.72
N VAL A 184 -51.12 -21.72 32.39
CA VAL A 184 -49.87 -21.15 31.84
C VAL A 184 -49.30 -22.06 30.74
N PRO A 185 -49.07 -21.57 29.51
CA PRO A 185 -48.34 -22.32 28.48
C PRO A 185 -46.85 -22.41 28.83
N GLY A 186 -46.33 -23.63 28.96
CA GLY A 186 -44.93 -23.85 29.33
C GLY A 186 -43.94 -23.25 28.33
N ARG A 187 -42.92 -22.53 28.83
CA ARG A 187 -41.78 -22.05 28.02
C ARG A 187 -41.07 -23.25 27.37
N ARG A 188 -41.23 -23.45 26.06
CA ARG A 188 -40.34 -24.32 25.27
C ARG A 188 -38.90 -23.81 25.41
N ARG A 189 -38.09 -24.48 26.25
CA ARG A 189 -36.64 -24.26 26.29
C ARG A 189 -36.08 -24.53 24.90
N ARG A 190 -35.46 -23.53 24.27
CA ARG A 190 -34.58 -23.78 23.11
C ARG A 190 -33.42 -24.64 23.61
N PRO A 191 -33.02 -25.71 22.90
CA PRO A 191 -31.81 -26.44 23.26
C PRO A 191 -30.61 -25.49 23.19
N SER A 192 -29.80 -25.46 24.25
CA SER A 192 -28.56 -24.70 24.27
C SER A 192 -27.59 -25.29 23.26
N LEU A 193 -27.08 -24.46 22.36
CA LEU A 193 -25.92 -24.80 21.53
C LEU A 193 -24.69 -24.90 22.43
N ALA A 194 -24.48 -26.07 23.03
CA ALA A 194 -23.21 -26.41 23.66
C ALA A 194 -22.09 -26.33 22.61
N PRO A 195 -20.89 -25.86 22.98
CA PRO A 195 -19.75 -25.93 22.08
C PRO A 195 -19.46 -27.40 21.78
N ARG A 196 -19.62 -27.81 20.52
CA ARG A 196 -19.12 -29.10 20.07
C ARG A 196 -17.60 -29.02 20.06
N ASN A 197 -16.95 -29.74 20.97
CA ASN A 197 -15.53 -30.04 20.85
C ASN A 197 -15.35 -30.83 19.55
N HIS A 198 -14.90 -30.15 18.50
CA HIS A 198 -14.36 -30.80 17.32
C HIS A 198 -12.99 -31.36 17.71
N ALA A 199 -12.98 -32.50 18.40
CA ALA A 199 -11.84 -33.39 18.41
C ALA A 199 -11.64 -33.84 16.96
N SER A 200 -10.74 -33.15 16.27
CA SER A 200 -10.38 -33.46 14.88
C SER A 200 -9.71 -34.82 14.87
N VAL A 201 -10.41 -35.83 14.33
CA VAL A 201 -9.78 -37.08 13.90
C VAL A 201 -8.75 -36.68 12.85
N SER A 202 -7.49 -36.58 13.25
CA SER A 202 -6.41 -36.21 12.35
C SER A 202 -6.35 -37.26 11.23
N PRO A 203 -6.49 -36.87 9.95
CA PRO A 203 -6.25 -37.80 8.86
C PRO A 203 -4.78 -38.23 8.86
N VAL A 204 -4.42 -39.25 8.08
CA VAL A 204 -3.06 -39.79 7.99
C VAL A 204 -2.16 -38.88 7.12
N GLY A 205 -2.06 -37.61 7.52
CA GLY A 205 -1.37 -36.52 6.85
C GLY A 205 -1.71 -35.17 7.49
N GLY A 206 -0.75 -34.24 7.49
CA GLY A 206 -0.92 -32.94 8.15
C GLY A 206 -1.93 -31.99 7.45
N PRO A 207 -2.25 -30.86 8.11
CA PRO A 207 -3.38 -30.01 7.74
C PRO A 207 -3.25 -29.41 6.34
N ARG A 208 -4.39 -29.26 5.68
CA ARG A 208 -4.53 -28.76 4.31
C ARG A 208 -4.94 -27.28 4.34
N ILE A 209 -4.01 -26.42 3.95
CA ILE A 209 -4.15 -24.96 4.07
C ILE A 209 -4.32 -24.38 2.67
N TYR A 210 -5.44 -23.70 2.42
CA TYR A 210 -5.65 -22.95 1.18
C TYR A 210 -5.13 -21.53 1.32
N VAL A 211 -4.22 -21.11 0.44
CA VAL A 211 -3.56 -19.80 0.47
C VAL A 211 -3.97 -18.98 -0.75
N SER A 212 -4.25 -17.70 -0.58
CA SER A 212 -4.84 -16.88 -1.64
C SER A 212 -4.20 -15.50 -1.72
N ALA A 213 -3.54 -15.21 -2.85
CA ALA A 213 -2.90 -13.95 -3.17
C ALA A 213 -3.22 -13.53 -4.63
N GLY A 214 -3.62 -12.27 -4.83
CA GLY A 214 -4.08 -11.77 -6.15
C GLY A 214 -3.17 -10.74 -6.82
N GLU A 215 -2.00 -10.44 -6.25
CA GLU A 215 -0.99 -9.55 -6.83
C GLU A 215 0.43 -9.91 -6.34
N PRO A 216 1.51 -9.56 -7.06
CA PRO A 216 2.88 -9.98 -6.73
C PRO A 216 3.36 -9.63 -5.31
N SER A 217 2.92 -8.48 -4.77
CA SER A 217 3.20 -8.09 -3.38
C SER A 217 2.55 -9.06 -2.39
N GLY A 218 1.28 -9.40 -2.61
CA GLY A 218 0.56 -10.40 -1.82
C GLY A 218 1.14 -11.80 -1.96
N ASP A 219 1.62 -12.18 -3.15
CA ASP A 219 2.26 -13.47 -3.41
C ASP A 219 3.56 -13.64 -2.62
N ALA A 220 4.44 -12.64 -2.63
CA ALA A 220 5.66 -12.62 -1.81
C ALA A 220 5.37 -12.66 -0.31
N HIS A 221 4.34 -11.93 0.16
CA HIS A 221 3.92 -11.95 1.55
C HIS A 221 3.28 -13.29 1.96
N ALA A 222 2.51 -13.92 1.07
CA ALA A 222 1.95 -15.26 1.27
C ALA A 222 3.03 -16.35 1.30
N ALA A 223 4.00 -16.26 0.39
CA ALA A 223 5.15 -17.16 0.32
C ALA A 223 5.98 -17.15 1.61
N ALA A 224 6.25 -15.98 2.18
CA ALA A 224 6.94 -15.87 3.46
C ALA A 224 6.17 -16.57 4.61
N VAL A 225 4.84 -16.44 4.63
CA VAL A 225 3.96 -17.11 5.60
C VAL A 225 3.93 -18.63 5.39
N VAL A 226 3.90 -19.11 4.14
CA VAL A 226 3.99 -20.55 3.83
C VAL A 226 5.34 -21.12 4.27
N THR A 227 6.45 -20.45 3.97
CA THR A 227 7.79 -20.85 4.44
C THR A 227 7.87 -20.91 5.96
N ALA A 228 7.30 -19.92 6.67
CA ALA A 228 7.22 -19.93 8.14
C ALA A 228 6.31 -21.04 8.69
N LEU A 229 5.21 -21.36 8.01
CA LEU A 229 4.32 -22.45 8.37
C LEU A 229 4.94 -23.83 8.13
N ARG A 230 5.68 -24.04 7.03
CA ARG A 230 6.38 -25.31 6.76
C ARG A 230 7.41 -25.65 7.84
N ARG A 231 8.06 -24.65 8.46
CA ARG A 231 8.94 -24.85 9.63
C ARG A 231 8.18 -25.29 10.89
N ARG A 232 6.93 -24.86 11.06
CA ARG A 232 6.07 -25.15 12.23
C ARG A 232 5.23 -26.40 12.08
N LEU A 233 4.85 -26.75 10.85
CA LEU A 233 3.97 -27.86 10.48
C LEU A 233 4.57 -28.61 9.28
N PRO A 234 5.62 -29.44 9.45
CA PRO A 234 6.32 -30.10 8.34
C PRO A 234 5.43 -30.98 7.45
N GLY A 235 4.37 -31.56 8.02
CA GLY A 235 3.38 -32.38 7.29
C GLY A 235 2.24 -31.61 6.61
N ALA A 236 2.17 -30.28 6.75
CA ALA A 236 1.09 -29.48 6.19
C ALA A 236 1.16 -29.39 4.65
N ARG A 237 -0.01 -29.40 3.99
CA ARG A 237 -0.13 -29.34 2.53
C ARG A 237 -0.74 -27.99 2.13
N PHE A 238 -0.07 -27.29 1.21
CA PHE A 238 -0.45 -25.94 0.79
C PHE A 238 -0.96 -25.97 -0.65
N GLU A 239 -2.17 -25.47 -0.87
CA GLU A 239 -2.79 -25.33 -2.19
C GLU A 239 -3.20 -23.88 -2.39
N ALA A 240 -3.01 -23.30 -3.57
CA ALA A 240 -3.02 -21.84 -3.70
C ALA A 240 -3.69 -21.26 -4.94
N PHE A 241 -4.25 -20.06 -4.78
CA PHE A 241 -4.34 -19.04 -5.83
C PHE A 241 -3.19 -18.05 -5.59
N GLY A 242 -2.30 -17.89 -6.56
CA GLY A 242 -1.04 -17.17 -6.36
C GLY A 242 -0.14 -17.20 -7.59
N GLY A 243 1.16 -16.99 -7.38
CA GLY A 243 2.17 -16.96 -8.43
C GLY A 243 3.51 -17.59 -8.01
N PRO A 244 4.60 -17.26 -8.71
CA PRO A 244 5.89 -17.93 -8.56
C PRO A 244 6.49 -17.91 -7.15
N ALA A 245 6.16 -16.93 -6.30
CA ALA A 245 6.68 -16.91 -4.93
C ALA A 245 6.01 -17.99 -4.08
N LEU A 246 4.69 -18.19 -4.21
CA LEU A 246 3.99 -19.30 -3.55
C LEU A 246 4.42 -20.67 -4.10
N GLU A 247 4.69 -20.79 -5.40
CA GLU A 247 5.28 -22.00 -5.98
C GLU A 247 6.67 -22.28 -5.40
N GLY A 248 7.53 -21.27 -5.31
CA GLY A 248 8.87 -21.37 -4.71
C GLY A 248 8.87 -21.67 -3.20
N ALA A 249 7.83 -21.27 -2.47
CA ALA A 249 7.59 -21.66 -1.08
C ALA A 249 7.04 -23.10 -0.92
N GLY A 250 6.84 -23.82 -2.03
CA GLY A 250 6.34 -25.20 -2.04
C GLY A 250 4.83 -25.30 -1.80
N ALA A 251 4.04 -24.35 -2.30
CA ALA A 251 2.58 -24.47 -2.39
C ALA A 251 2.14 -24.83 -3.82
N THR A 252 1.18 -25.75 -3.93
CA THR A 252 0.61 -26.16 -5.22
C THR A 252 -0.34 -25.08 -5.73
N VAL A 253 0.11 -24.22 -6.64
CA VAL A 253 -0.73 -23.18 -7.26
C VAL A 253 -1.73 -23.82 -8.23
N LEU A 254 -3.00 -23.85 -7.82
CA LEU A 254 -4.14 -24.35 -8.58
C LEU A 254 -4.60 -23.33 -9.65
N ASP A 255 -4.42 -22.04 -9.37
CA ASP A 255 -4.82 -20.94 -10.24
C ASP A 255 -3.77 -19.81 -10.20
N ARG A 256 -3.25 -19.43 -11.38
CA ARG A 256 -2.20 -18.41 -11.53
C ARG A 256 -2.75 -16.98 -11.53
N MET A 257 -2.25 -16.14 -10.63
CA MET A 257 -2.65 -14.74 -10.46
C MET A 257 -2.33 -13.86 -11.68
N GLU A 258 -1.34 -14.23 -12.50
CA GLU A 258 -0.98 -13.50 -13.73
C GLU A 258 -2.14 -13.49 -14.72
N ARG A 259 -2.97 -14.54 -14.73
CA ARG A 259 -4.16 -14.65 -15.58
C ARG A 259 -5.31 -13.74 -15.10
N MET A 260 -5.27 -13.30 -13.84
CA MET A 260 -6.26 -12.43 -13.19
C MET A 260 -5.77 -10.98 -12.99
N SER A 261 -4.47 -10.72 -13.11
CA SER A 261 -3.85 -9.40 -13.02
C SER A 261 -4.17 -8.54 -14.24
N VAL A 262 -4.35 -7.23 -14.05
CA VAL A 262 -4.95 -6.33 -15.05
C VAL A 262 -4.30 -4.94 -15.07
N VAL A 263 -4.25 -4.27 -16.24
CA VAL A 263 -3.57 -2.99 -16.44
C VAL A 263 -4.54 -1.83 -16.74
N GLY A 264 -5.85 -2.09 -16.86
CA GLY A 264 -6.90 -1.09 -17.05
C GLY A 264 -8.21 -1.33 -16.28
N PHE A 265 -9.06 -0.30 -16.18
CA PHE A 265 -10.39 -0.40 -15.57
C PHE A 265 -11.38 -1.17 -16.47
N VAL A 266 -11.30 -0.97 -17.79
CA VAL A 266 -12.14 -1.68 -18.77
C VAL A 266 -11.79 -3.17 -18.80
N GLU A 267 -10.51 -3.50 -18.97
CA GLU A 267 -9.97 -4.87 -18.92
C GLU A 267 -10.40 -5.62 -17.64
N ALA A 268 -10.51 -4.91 -16.50
CA ALA A 268 -10.89 -5.53 -15.22
C ALA A 268 -12.32 -6.07 -15.24
N LEU A 269 -13.21 -5.43 -16.01
CA LEU A 269 -14.59 -5.89 -16.22
C LEU A 269 -14.61 -7.22 -17.01
N TRP A 270 -13.78 -7.34 -18.06
CA TRP A 270 -13.63 -8.58 -18.85
C TRP A 270 -13.09 -9.76 -18.02
N LYS A 271 -12.37 -9.51 -16.92
CA LYS A 271 -11.87 -10.54 -16.01
C LYS A 271 -12.86 -10.93 -14.90
N VAL A 272 -14.01 -10.25 -14.76
CA VAL A 272 -15.03 -10.58 -13.74
C VAL A 272 -15.57 -12.03 -13.86
N PRO A 273 -15.85 -12.58 -15.06
CA PRO A 273 -16.28 -13.99 -15.19
C PRO A 273 -15.22 -14.98 -14.69
N ALA A 274 -13.93 -14.71 -14.91
CA ALA A 274 -12.84 -15.56 -14.44
C ALA A 274 -12.76 -15.59 -12.89
N HIS A 275 -12.95 -14.44 -12.25
CA HIS A 275 -13.05 -14.36 -10.78
C HIS A 275 -14.26 -15.12 -10.22
N TYR A 276 -15.40 -15.12 -10.92
CA TYR A 276 -16.56 -15.93 -10.50
C TYR A 276 -16.34 -17.44 -10.70
N ARG A 277 -15.65 -17.86 -11.78
CA ARG A 277 -15.24 -19.27 -11.99
C ARG A 277 -14.29 -19.75 -10.89
N LEU A 278 -13.27 -18.96 -10.55
CA LEU A 278 -12.37 -19.21 -9.41
C LEU A 278 -13.15 -19.32 -8.08
N LEU A 279 -14.06 -18.37 -7.82
CA LEU A 279 -14.89 -18.40 -6.61
C LEU A 279 -15.81 -19.65 -6.56
N ALA A 280 -16.30 -20.13 -7.70
CA ALA A 280 -17.12 -21.34 -7.77
C ALA A 280 -16.31 -22.60 -7.43
N ARG A 281 -15.10 -22.77 -7.99
CA ARG A 281 -14.20 -23.89 -7.62
C ARG A 281 -13.83 -23.88 -6.15
N VAL A 282 -13.43 -22.73 -5.62
CA VAL A 282 -13.06 -22.59 -4.20
C VAL A 282 -14.26 -22.86 -3.28
N ARG A 283 -15.47 -22.39 -3.64
CA ARG A 283 -16.71 -22.75 -2.92
C ARG A 283 -17.00 -24.25 -2.92
N HIS A 284 -16.74 -24.94 -4.01
CA HIS A 284 -16.92 -26.40 -4.09
C HIS A 284 -15.92 -27.12 -3.18
N ALA A 285 -14.63 -26.78 -3.27
CA ALA A 285 -13.58 -27.35 -2.42
C ALA A 285 -13.82 -27.11 -0.91
N LEU A 286 -14.29 -25.91 -0.52
CA LEU A 286 -14.64 -25.59 0.86
C LEU A 286 -15.85 -26.39 1.36
N ARG A 287 -16.90 -26.54 0.54
CA ARG A 287 -18.08 -27.37 0.88
C ARG A 287 -17.72 -28.85 1.02
N ALA A 288 -16.76 -29.33 0.24
CA ALA A 288 -16.21 -30.68 0.32
C ALA A 288 -15.20 -30.87 1.47
N GLN A 289 -15.06 -29.91 2.39
CA GLN A 289 -14.14 -29.95 3.53
C GLN A 289 -12.69 -30.30 3.14
N ARG A 290 -12.22 -29.79 1.99
CA ARG A 290 -10.85 -30.05 1.48
C ARG A 290 -9.75 -29.39 2.31
N TYR A 291 -10.09 -28.37 3.11
CA TYR A 291 -9.13 -27.48 3.77
C TYR A 291 -9.52 -27.22 5.23
N ASP A 292 -8.54 -27.30 6.11
CA ASP A 292 -8.67 -27.04 7.56
C ASP A 292 -8.52 -25.55 7.89
N LEU A 293 -7.83 -24.78 7.02
CA LEU A 293 -7.63 -23.34 7.17
C LEU A 293 -7.59 -22.63 5.81
N VAL A 294 -8.15 -21.43 5.75
CA VAL A 294 -8.02 -20.50 4.63
C VAL A 294 -7.19 -19.28 5.05
N ILE A 295 -6.09 -19.02 4.33
CA ILE A 295 -5.25 -17.83 4.48
C ILE A 295 -5.46 -16.90 3.27
N LEU A 296 -5.98 -15.70 3.51
CA LEU A 296 -6.21 -14.68 2.48
C LEU A 296 -5.22 -13.53 2.66
N VAL A 297 -4.57 -13.08 1.58
CA VAL A 297 -3.57 -12.00 1.63
C VAL A 297 -4.01 -10.81 0.76
N ASP A 298 -4.28 -9.66 1.40
CA ASP A 298 -4.83 -8.43 0.80
C ASP A 298 -6.02 -8.70 -0.17
N TYR A 299 -5.98 -8.19 -1.41
CA TYR A 299 -6.91 -8.44 -2.52
C TYR A 299 -8.43 -8.46 -2.19
N PRO A 300 -8.98 -7.43 -1.53
CA PRO A 300 -10.36 -7.39 -1.01
C PRO A 300 -11.50 -7.61 -2.01
N GLY A 301 -11.29 -7.40 -3.32
CA GLY A 301 -12.34 -7.56 -4.33
C GLY A 301 -12.87 -9.00 -4.42
N TYR A 302 -11.96 -9.97 -4.31
CA TYR A 302 -12.25 -11.40 -4.32
C TYR A 302 -12.24 -11.98 -2.90
N HIS A 303 -11.26 -11.63 -2.05
CA HIS A 303 -11.10 -12.26 -0.72
C HIS A 303 -12.27 -12.02 0.23
N LEU A 304 -12.97 -10.88 0.18
CA LEU A 304 -14.20 -10.69 0.98
C LEU A 304 -15.35 -11.63 0.57
N ARG A 305 -15.34 -12.19 -0.64
CA ARG A 305 -16.28 -13.22 -1.10
C ARG A 305 -15.79 -14.63 -0.75
N ALA A 306 -14.48 -14.87 -0.77
CA ALA A 306 -13.88 -16.14 -0.36
C ALA A 306 -14.03 -16.37 1.17
N ALA A 307 -13.76 -15.36 2.00
CA ALA A 307 -13.96 -15.44 3.46
C ALA A 307 -15.42 -15.79 3.81
N ALA A 308 -16.39 -15.15 3.15
CA ALA A 308 -17.81 -15.44 3.35
C ALA A 308 -18.19 -16.87 2.91
N ALA A 309 -17.53 -17.42 1.89
CA ALA A 309 -17.72 -18.81 1.47
C ALA A 309 -17.11 -19.81 2.47
N ALA A 310 -15.92 -19.54 3.00
CA ALA A 310 -15.24 -20.38 3.98
C ALA A 310 -16.02 -20.43 5.30
N ARG A 311 -16.42 -19.28 5.85
CA ARG A 311 -17.28 -19.24 7.05
C ARG A 311 -18.61 -19.96 6.84
N ALA A 312 -19.20 -19.90 5.64
CA ALA A 312 -20.44 -20.64 5.31
C ALA A 312 -20.22 -22.16 5.16
N ALA A 313 -18.98 -22.63 5.02
CA ALA A 313 -18.60 -24.04 5.04
C ALA A 313 -18.04 -24.50 6.41
N GLY A 314 -17.93 -23.60 7.40
CA GLY A 314 -17.34 -23.87 8.71
C GLY A 314 -15.82 -23.70 8.80
N VAL A 315 -15.13 -23.58 7.67
CA VAL A 315 -13.66 -23.48 7.59
C VAL A 315 -13.17 -22.13 8.17
N PRO A 316 -12.20 -22.12 9.11
CA PRO A 316 -11.65 -20.89 9.67
C PRO A 316 -10.89 -20.07 8.63
N VAL A 317 -10.89 -18.75 8.82
CA VAL A 317 -10.25 -17.79 7.93
C VAL A 317 -9.28 -16.91 8.72
N LEU A 318 -8.01 -16.99 8.36
CA LEU A 318 -6.99 -15.99 8.66
C LEU A 318 -6.90 -15.02 7.48
N TYR A 319 -7.05 -13.73 7.72
CA TYR A 319 -6.88 -12.70 6.69
C TYR A 319 -5.68 -11.84 7.08
N TYR A 320 -4.60 -11.95 6.32
CA TYR A 320 -3.37 -11.18 6.47
C TYR A 320 -3.37 -9.98 5.52
N ILE A 321 -2.84 -8.84 5.98
CA ILE A 321 -2.90 -7.53 5.30
C ILE A 321 -4.35 -7.10 5.12
N ALA A 322 -4.85 -6.37 6.12
CA ALA A 322 -6.24 -5.95 6.15
C ALA A 322 -6.57 -4.95 5.02
N PRO A 323 -7.76 -5.06 4.39
CA PRO A 323 -8.25 -4.01 3.51
C PRO A 323 -8.39 -2.70 4.29
N GLN A 324 -7.91 -1.58 3.72
CA GLN A 324 -7.85 -0.24 4.35
C GLN A 324 -9.23 0.42 4.53
N MET A 325 -10.18 -0.26 5.18
CA MET A 325 -11.55 0.20 5.39
C MET A 325 -11.65 1.37 6.36
N TRP A 326 -10.63 1.61 7.18
CA TRP A 326 -10.48 2.81 8.01
C TRP A 326 -10.43 4.10 7.19
N ALA A 327 -9.80 4.08 6.01
CA ALA A 327 -9.62 5.28 5.18
C ALA A 327 -10.94 5.76 4.54
N TRP A 328 -11.72 4.85 3.95
CA TRP A 328 -12.87 5.19 3.07
C TRP A 328 -14.10 4.29 3.24
N GLY A 329 -14.00 3.24 4.07
CA GLY A 329 -14.84 2.04 3.95
C GLY A 329 -15.52 1.56 5.23
N VAL A 330 -15.64 2.38 6.27
CA VAL A 330 -16.00 1.94 7.64
C VAL A 330 -17.28 1.09 7.70
N GLY A 331 -18.32 1.41 6.92
CA GLY A 331 -19.54 0.60 6.84
C GLY A 331 -19.35 -0.81 6.27
N ARG A 332 -18.27 -1.05 5.50
CA ARG A 332 -17.90 -2.37 4.94
C ARG A 332 -17.19 -3.27 5.96
N VAL A 333 -16.76 -2.77 7.12
CA VAL A 333 -16.07 -3.57 8.16
C VAL A 333 -16.93 -4.77 8.59
N ARG A 334 -18.27 -4.66 8.55
CA ARG A 334 -19.21 -5.77 8.76
C ARG A 334 -18.93 -7.00 7.87
N LYS A 335 -18.33 -6.84 6.68
CA LYS A 335 -17.93 -7.94 5.78
C LYS A 335 -16.73 -8.74 6.30
N LEU A 336 -15.90 -8.16 7.18
CA LEU A 336 -14.80 -8.85 7.86
C LEU A 336 -15.27 -9.72 9.03
N THR A 337 -16.55 -9.69 9.42
CA THR A 337 -17.11 -10.70 10.35
C THR A 337 -17.09 -12.12 9.76
N ALA A 338 -16.78 -12.28 8.48
CA ALA A 338 -16.49 -13.58 7.86
C ALA A 338 -15.09 -14.13 8.20
N VAL A 339 -14.21 -13.32 8.81
CA VAL A 339 -12.84 -13.65 9.19
C VAL A 339 -12.81 -14.09 10.65
N ARG A 340 -12.05 -15.15 10.99
CA ARG A 340 -11.86 -15.59 12.39
C ARG A 340 -10.71 -14.83 13.08
N ARG A 341 -9.63 -14.53 12.36
CA ARG A 341 -8.52 -13.68 12.82
C ARG A 341 -8.03 -12.79 11.68
N LEU A 342 -7.86 -11.50 11.95
CA LEU A 342 -7.32 -10.51 11.02
C LEU A 342 -5.89 -10.14 11.47
N ALA A 343 -4.88 -10.54 10.69
CA ALA A 343 -3.49 -10.17 10.93
C ALA A 343 -3.19 -8.83 10.24
N VAL A 344 -3.08 -7.76 11.04
CA VAL A 344 -2.96 -6.38 10.56
C VAL A 344 -1.53 -5.89 10.58
N ILE A 345 -1.17 -5.00 9.65
CA ILE A 345 0.23 -4.59 9.43
C ILE A 345 0.51 -3.13 9.81
N LEU A 346 -0.52 -2.34 10.10
CA LEU A 346 -0.38 -0.99 10.66
C LEU A 346 -0.89 -1.00 12.13
N PRO A 347 -0.19 -0.34 13.07
CA PRO A 347 -0.47 -0.49 14.51
C PRO A 347 -1.85 0.01 14.92
N PHE A 348 -2.37 1.04 14.23
CA PHE A 348 -3.70 1.60 14.49
C PHE A 348 -4.86 0.74 13.93
N GLU A 349 -4.58 -0.27 13.10
CA GLU A 349 -5.61 -1.15 12.55
C GLU A 349 -6.18 -2.10 13.60
N GLU A 350 -5.36 -2.58 14.54
CA GLU A 350 -5.83 -3.53 15.56
C GLU A 350 -6.94 -2.93 16.45
N PRO A 351 -6.76 -1.78 17.14
CA PRO A 351 -7.84 -1.16 17.90
C PRO A 351 -9.04 -0.83 17.01
N PHE A 352 -8.81 -0.27 15.81
CA PHE A 352 -9.89 0.06 14.87
C PHE A 352 -10.77 -1.15 14.51
N PHE A 353 -10.20 -2.33 14.28
CA PHE A 353 -10.99 -3.52 13.96
C PHE A 353 -11.59 -4.18 15.22
N ARG A 354 -10.88 -4.20 16.36
CA ARG A 354 -11.36 -4.78 17.63
C ARG A 354 -12.55 -4.00 18.22
N GLU A 355 -12.50 -2.66 18.22
CA GLU A 355 -13.64 -1.78 18.56
C GLU A 355 -14.92 -2.11 17.76
N ARG A 356 -14.75 -2.66 16.55
CA ARG A 356 -15.83 -2.92 15.58
C ARG A 356 -16.20 -4.41 15.51
N GLY A 357 -15.80 -5.18 16.53
CA GLY A 357 -16.17 -6.59 16.71
C GLY A 357 -15.46 -7.57 15.77
N VAL A 358 -14.34 -7.16 15.15
CA VAL A 358 -13.51 -8.02 14.29
C VAL A 358 -12.24 -8.41 15.05
N PRO A 359 -12.00 -9.70 15.34
CA PRO A 359 -10.78 -10.13 16.04
C PRO A 359 -9.54 -9.84 15.19
N ALA A 360 -8.79 -8.81 15.57
CA ALA A 360 -7.57 -8.39 14.92
C ALA A 360 -6.35 -8.55 15.84
N THR A 361 -5.17 -8.68 15.24
CA THR A 361 -3.88 -8.77 15.92
C THR A 361 -2.80 -8.14 15.05
N PHE A 362 -2.08 -7.16 15.58
CA PHE A 362 -0.98 -6.49 14.90
C PHE A 362 0.23 -7.43 14.84
N VAL A 363 0.61 -7.80 13.62
CA VAL A 363 1.74 -8.71 13.37
C VAL A 363 3.02 -7.97 12.99
N GLY A 364 3.05 -6.64 13.07
CA GLY A 364 4.13 -5.82 12.52
C GLY A 364 4.08 -5.72 11.00
N HIS A 365 4.84 -4.78 10.43
CA HIS A 365 4.79 -4.50 8.99
C HIS A 365 5.84 -5.34 8.24
N PRO A 366 5.49 -6.09 7.17
CA PRO A 366 6.40 -7.03 6.50
C PRO A 366 7.60 -6.38 5.77
N LEU A 367 7.66 -5.06 5.67
CA LEU A 367 8.89 -4.36 5.27
C LEU A 367 10.03 -4.55 6.29
N ARG A 368 9.72 -4.85 7.56
CA ARG A 368 10.69 -5.16 8.61
C ARG A 368 11.35 -6.54 8.42
N ASP A 369 10.78 -7.39 7.57
CA ASP A 369 11.26 -8.73 7.25
C ASP A 369 12.16 -8.77 5.99
N ARG A 370 12.38 -7.62 5.33
CA ARG A 370 13.26 -7.51 4.15
C ARG A 370 14.74 -7.43 4.55
N ALA A 371 15.60 -7.75 3.60
CA ALA A 371 17.03 -7.45 3.70
C ALA A 371 17.27 -5.93 3.95
N PRO A 372 18.31 -5.57 4.71
CA PRO A 372 18.67 -4.17 4.91
C PRO A 372 19.08 -3.50 3.59
N ALA A 373 18.85 -2.20 3.48
CA ALA A 373 19.35 -1.42 2.35
C ALA A 373 20.89 -1.34 2.38
N PRO A 374 21.57 -1.28 1.21
CA PRO A 374 23.04 -1.21 1.16
C PRO A 374 23.57 0.07 1.83
N PRO A 375 24.81 0.06 2.37
CA PRO A 375 25.43 1.25 2.94
C PRO A 375 25.44 2.41 1.94
N ARG A 376 25.08 3.62 2.39
CA ARG A 376 24.97 4.84 1.54
C ARG A 376 26.15 5.06 0.60
N ALA A 377 27.38 4.83 1.05
CA ALA A 377 28.59 4.99 0.24
C ALA A 377 28.68 3.94 -0.89
N GLU A 378 28.26 2.70 -0.62
CA GLU A 378 28.16 1.63 -1.62
C GLU A 378 27.01 1.90 -2.60
N ALA A 379 25.85 2.29 -2.09
CA ALA A 379 24.69 2.69 -2.90
C ALA A 379 25.04 3.84 -3.86
N ARG A 380 25.81 4.84 -3.41
CA ARG A 380 26.33 5.92 -4.27
C ARG A 380 27.30 5.40 -5.32
N ARG A 381 28.30 4.59 -4.96
CA ARG A 381 29.22 3.98 -5.94
C ARG A 381 28.49 3.15 -6.99
N GLY A 382 27.59 2.25 -6.58
CA GLY A 382 26.83 1.39 -7.49
C GLY A 382 25.85 2.14 -8.40
N LEU A 383 25.38 3.33 -7.99
CA LEU A 383 24.60 4.23 -8.82
C LEU A 383 25.45 5.21 -9.65
N GLY A 384 26.79 5.19 -9.53
CA GLY A 384 27.70 6.13 -10.20
C GLY A 384 27.57 7.59 -9.71
N LEU A 385 27.28 7.78 -8.43
CA LEU A 385 27.04 9.09 -7.80
C LEU A 385 28.27 9.59 -7.04
N ASP A 386 28.53 10.89 -7.18
CA ASP A 386 29.52 11.63 -6.39
C ASP A 386 29.17 11.56 -4.88
N PRO A 387 30.12 11.20 -4.00
CA PRO A 387 29.87 11.07 -2.57
C PRO A 387 29.69 12.41 -1.84
N GLY A 388 30.31 13.50 -2.31
CA GLY A 388 30.27 14.83 -1.69
C GLY A 388 29.05 15.67 -2.09
N ARG A 389 28.40 15.35 -3.22
CA ARG A 389 27.23 16.11 -3.73
C ARG A 389 25.89 15.64 -3.13
N PRO A 390 24.90 16.54 -2.92
CA PRO A 390 23.56 16.14 -2.49
C PRO A 390 22.84 15.26 -3.52
N VAL A 391 22.00 14.31 -3.06
CA VAL A 391 21.24 13.41 -3.95
C VAL A 391 19.73 13.51 -3.69
N LEU A 392 18.96 13.83 -4.73
CA LEU A 392 17.50 13.78 -4.74
C LEU A 392 17.01 12.44 -5.32
N GLY A 393 16.33 11.64 -4.51
CA GLY A 393 15.66 10.41 -4.95
C GLY A 393 14.22 10.69 -5.41
N LEU A 394 13.84 10.20 -6.59
CA LEU A 394 12.47 10.29 -7.12
C LEU A 394 11.81 8.91 -7.09
N PHE A 395 10.63 8.80 -6.48
CA PHE A 395 9.91 7.53 -6.31
C PHE A 395 8.44 7.68 -6.76
N PRO A 396 8.16 7.75 -8.08
CA PRO A 396 6.84 8.08 -8.64
C PRO A 396 5.79 6.96 -8.51
N GLY A 397 6.13 5.81 -7.92
CA GLY A 397 5.27 4.64 -7.77
C GLY A 397 5.71 3.46 -8.62
N SER A 398 5.20 2.27 -8.31
CA SER A 398 5.59 1.01 -8.97
C SER A 398 4.64 0.59 -10.09
N ARG A 399 3.45 1.18 -10.16
CA ARG A 399 2.45 0.86 -11.20
C ARG A 399 2.56 1.85 -12.36
N PRO A 400 2.47 1.43 -13.63
CA PRO A 400 2.65 2.32 -14.80
C PRO A 400 1.78 3.58 -14.78
N GLN A 401 0.52 3.45 -14.33
CA GLN A 401 -0.41 4.57 -14.22
C GLN A 401 -0.11 5.53 -13.05
N GLU A 402 0.75 5.16 -12.09
CA GLU A 402 1.26 6.07 -11.06
C GLU A 402 2.39 6.90 -11.66
N VAL A 403 3.35 6.24 -12.33
CA VAL A 403 4.44 6.87 -13.06
C VAL A 403 3.90 7.88 -14.08
N VAL A 404 2.96 7.50 -14.95
CA VAL A 404 2.37 8.43 -15.95
C VAL A 404 1.71 9.68 -15.34
N ARG A 405 1.23 9.63 -14.08
CA ARG A 405 0.56 10.76 -13.41
C ARG A 405 1.49 11.62 -12.55
N LEU A 406 2.60 11.05 -12.06
CA LEU A 406 3.54 11.73 -11.17
C LEU A 406 4.88 12.07 -11.84
N TRP A 407 5.29 11.36 -12.88
CA TRP A 407 6.56 11.60 -13.57
C TRP A 407 6.69 13.03 -14.12
N PRO A 408 5.71 13.62 -14.83
CA PRO A 408 5.87 14.98 -15.35
C PRO A 408 6.16 15.98 -14.24
N VAL A 409 5.35 15.96 -13.17
CA VAL A 409 5.56 16.87 -12.02
C VAL A 409 6.86 16.57 -11.27
N PHE A 410 7.31 15.32 -11.15
CA PHE A 410 8.58 14.98 -10.51
C PHE A 410 9.80 15.40 -11.34
N ARG A 411 9.75 15.23 -12.66
CA ARG A 411 10.75 15.74 -13.61
C ARG A 411 10.84 17.26 -13.54
N ASP A 412 9.69 17.94 -13.61
CA ASP A 412 9.62 19.40 -13.56
C ASP A 412 10.07 19.94 -12.19
N THR A 413 9.80 19.20 -11.10
CA THR A 413 10.33 19.51 -9.76
C THR A 413 11.86 19.38 -9.73
N ALA A 414 12.41 18.31 -10.29
CA ALA A 414 13.84 18.09 -10.35
C ALA A 414 14.56 19.17 -11.20
N ALA A 415 13.94 19.63 -12.29
CA ALA A 415 14.45 20.76 -13.08
C ALA A 415 14.48 22.06 -12.25
N ALA A 416 13.42 22.34 -11.47
CA ALA A 416 13.39 23.49 -10.56
C ALA A 416 14.45 23.38 -9.44
N VAL A 417 14.63 22.19 -8.85
CA VAL A 417 15.69 21.93 -7.86
C VAL A 417 17.08 22.15 -8.46
N LEU A 418 17.36 21.63 -9.66
CA LEU A 418 18.64 21.81 -10.34
C LEU A 418 18.91 23.26 -10.73
N ALA A 419 17.89 24.04 -11.10
CA ALA A 419 18.02 25.46 -11.37
C ALA A 419 18.40 26.28 -10.12
N SER A 420 17.89 25.90 -8.94
CA SER A 420 18.25 26.54 -7.67
C SER A 420 19.54 25.98 -7.05
N HIS A 421 19.85 24.70 -7.24
CA HIS A 421 20.98 23.99 -6.63
C HIS A 421 21.67 23.09 -7.68
N PRO A 422 22.50 23.65 -8.59
CA PRO A 422 23.12 22.89 -9.70
C PRO A 422 24.03 21.74 -9.25
N ALA A 423 24.53 21.78 -8.02
CA ALA A 423 25.33 20.71 -7.43
C ALA A 423 24.52 19.44 -7.11
N THR A 424 23.19 19.47 -7.06
CA THR A 424 22.37 18.28 -6.77
C THR A 424 22.50 17.23 -7.87
N GLN A 425 22.49 15.95 -7.49
CA GLN A 425 22.35 14.80 -8.39
C GLN A 425 20.93 14.25 -8.25
N VAL A 426 20.26 13.87 -9.35
CA VAL A 426 18.89 13.37 -9.30
C VAL A 426 18.81 11.95 -9.85
N VAL A 427 18.21 11.03 -9.09
CA VAL A 427 18.01 9.64 -9.49
C VAL A 427 16.55 9.24 -9.30
N VAL A 428 15.93 8.65 -10.32
CA VAL A 428 14.60 8.04 -10.21
C VAL A 428 14.71 6.53 -10.02
N ALA A 429 13.95 6.01 -9.05
CA ALA A 429 13.65 4.59 -8.93
C ALA A 429 12.71 4.21 -10.10
N GLY A 430 13.31 3.66 -11.14
CA GLY A 430 12.67 3.22 -12.37
C GLY A 430 11.95 1.88 -12.20
N THR A 431 11.04 1.58 -13.12
CA THR A 431 10.41 0.26 -13.23
C THR A 431 10.29 -0.15 -14.70
N PRO A 432 10.42 -1.45 -15.06
CA PRO A 432 10.37 -1.92 -16.46
C PRO A 432 9.10 -1.60 -17.26
N ARG A 433 8.04 -1.09 -16.61
CA ARG A 433 6.78 -0.69 -17.26
C ARG A 433 6.44 0.79 -17.03
N GLY A 434 7.31 1.57 -16.38
CA GLY A 434 7.18 3.01 -16.24
C GLY A 434 7.59 3.72 -17.54
N ARG A 435 7.04 4.92 -17.76
CA ARG A 435 7.48 5.84 -18.83
C ARG A 435 8.09 7.07 -18.20
N TYR A 436 9.30 7.41 -18.63
CA TYR A 436 10.15 8.42 -18.00
C TYR A 436 10.54 9.49 -19.04
N ASP A 437 9.54 9.97 -19.78
CA ASP A 437 9.71 10.78 -20.98
C ASP A 437 10.36 12.15 -20.69
N GLY A 438 11.45 12.44 -21.40
CA GLY A 438 12.27 13.65 -21.25
C GLY A 438 13.00 13.77 -19.91
N PRO A 439 13.89 12.83 -19.51
CA PRO A 439 14.49 12.83 -18.17
C PRO A 439 15.53 13.94 -17.94
N GLY A 440 16.10 14.53 -18.99
CA GLY A 440 17.16 15.54 -18.86
C GLY A 440 18.34 15.01 -18.06
N ALA A 441 18.72 15.69 -16.98
CA ALA A 441 19.81 15.29 -16.09
C ALA A 441 19.44 14.21 -15.05
N ILE A 442 18.21 13.67 -15.07
CA ILE A 442 17.76 12.63 -14.12
C ILE A 442 18.29 11.26 -14.56
N ARG A 443 19.08 10.61 -13.69
CA ARG A 443 19.51 9.22 -13.90
C ARG A 443 18.35 8.26 -13.59
N ILE A 444 18.03 7.37 -14.52
CA ILE A 444 17.00 6.33 -14.32
C ILE A 444 17.68 5.05 -13.83
N HIS A 445 17.38 4.63 -12.60
CA HIS A 445 17.86 3.36 -12.05
C HIS A 445 16.77 2.29 -12.13
N MET A 446 17.01 1.24 -12.92
CA MET A 446 16.03 0.17 -13.19
C MET A 446 16.20 -1.07 -12.31
N GLY A 447 17.16 -1.05 -11.37
CA GLY A 447 17.40 -2.13 -10.40
C GLY A 447 16.62 -1.95 -9.09
N ASP A 448 17.15 -2.46 -7.99
CA ASP A 448 16.52 -2.37 -6.67
C ASP A 448 16.34 -0.89 -6.23
N PRO A 449 15.12 -0.42 -5.91
CA PRO A 449 14.89 0.92 -5.36
C PRO A 449 15.58 1.17 -4.01
N LEU A 450 15.93 0.14 -3.23
CA LEU A 450 16.68 0.29 -1.97
C LEU A 450 18.02 1.01 -2.17
N SER A 451 18.68 0.85 -3.32
CA SER A 451 19.89 1.62 -3.66
C SER A 451 19.61 3.12 -3.78
N VAL A 452 18.47 3.51 -4.38
CA VAL A 452 18.08 4.93 -4.51
C VAL A 452 17.65 5.50 -3.16
N PHE A 453 16.93 4.70 -2.36
CA PHE A 453 16.57 5.07 -0.98
C PHE A 453 17.82 5.32 -0.11
N ALA A 454 18.84 4.45 -0.17
CA ALA A 454 20.06 4.56 0.64
C ALA A 454 21.03 5.66 0.17
N ALA A 455 21.09 5.94 -1.14
CA ALA A 455 21.99 6.96 -1.68
C ALA A 455 21.49 8.40 -1.46
N ALA A 456 20.18 8.60 -1.32
CA ALA A 456 19.53 9.91 -1.28
C ALA A 456 19.73 10.70 0.02
N ASP A 457 19.55 12.02 -0.09
CA ASP A 457 19.44 12.97 1.02
C ASP A 457 17.99 13.40 1.26
N ALA A 458 17.23 13.59 0.17
CA ALA A 458 15.80 13.81 0.20
C ALA A 458 15.07 12.95 -0.83
N GLY A 459 13.83 12.55 -0.53
CA GLY A 459 12.96 11.79 -1.43
C GLY A 459 11.71 12.56 -1.88
N LEU A 460 11.39 12.51 -3.17
CA LEU A 460 10.04 12.82 -3.67
C LEU A 460 9.27 11.51 -3.80
N CYS A 461 8.36 11.26 -2.86
CA CYS A 461 7.72 9.97 -2.67
C CYS A 461 6.24 10.00 -3.09
N LYS A 462 5.83 9.06 -3.95
CA LYS A 462 4.43 8.75 -4.19
C LYS A 462 3.79 8.22 -2.89
N SER A 463 2.62 8.76 -2.52
CA SER A 463 1.93 8.33 -1.30
C SER A 463 1.57 6.83 -1.30
N GLY A 464 2.00 6.11 -0.26
CA GLY A 464 1.86 4.67 -0.09
C GLY A 464 3.06 4.02 0.59
N THR A 465 3.28 2.73 0.35
CA THR A 465 4.36 1.89 0.93
C THR A 465 5.76 2.51 0.80
N THR A 466 6.02 3.20 -0.32
CA THR A 466 7.21 4.01 -0.60
C THR A 466 7.60 4.96 0.53
N THR A 467 6.62 5.51 1.25
CA THR A 467 6.89 6.40 2.40
C THR A 467 7.42 5.63 3.61
N LEU A 468 7.00 4.38 3.81
CA LEU A 468 7.54 3.49 4.86
C LEU A 468 8.91 2.91 4.48
N GLU A 469 9.13 2.64 3.19
CA GLU A 469 10.45 2.25 2.66
C GLU A 469 11.48 3.37 2.89
N ALA A 470 11.14 4.62 2.60
CA ALA A 470 11.97 5.79 2.95
C ALA A 470 12.16 5.97 4.47
N ALA A 471 11.11 5.73 5.28
CA ALA A 471 11.20 5.81 6.74
C ALA A 471 12.18 4.77 7.33
N LEU A 472 12.30 3.59 6.71
CA LEU A 472 13.18 2.51 7.16
C LEU A 472 14.67 2.80 6.95
N VAL A 473 15.03 3.72 6.05
CA VAL A 473 16.42 4.14 5.76
C VAL A 473 16.77 5.55 6.26
N ASP A 474 15.94 6.15 7.13
CA ASP A 474 16.11 7.53 7.62
C ASP A 474 16.17 8.60 6.50
N LEU A 475 15.43 8.40 5.40
CA LEU A 475 15.34 9.37 4.30
C LEU A 475 14.20 10.38 4.52
N PRO A 476 14.50 11.67 4.78
CA PRO A 476 13.49 12.74 4.72
C PRO A 476 12.81 12.79 3.36
N MET A 477 11.51 13.09 3.34
CA MET A 477 10.73 13.06 2.10
C MET A 477 9.71 14.20 1.99
N VAL A 478 9.31 14.47 0.76
CA VAL A 478 8.10 15.20 0.39
C VAL A 478 7.15 14.22 -0.27
N ILE A 479 5.91 14.16 0.20
CA ILE A 479 4.91 13.21 -0.28
C ILE A 479 4.03 13.88 -1.34
N ALA A 480 3.90 13.25 -2.51
CA ALA A 480 3.01 13.70 -3.57
C ALA A 480 1.99 12.63 -3.96
N TYR A 481 0.83 13.06 -4.46
CA TYR A 481 -0.19 12.15 -4.97
C TYR A 481 -1.03 12.75 -6.10
N ARG A 482 -1.15 12.02 -7.21
CA ARG A 482 -1.97 12.37 -8.38
C ARG A 482 -2.80 11.19 -8.90
N LEU A 483 -4.11 11.29 -8.71
CA LEU A 483 -5.16 10.47 -9.33
C LEU A 483 -5.80 11.20 -10.53
N ASN A 484 -6.61 10.48 -11.31
CA ASN A 484 -7.58 11.10 -12.21
C ASN A 484 -8.49 12.07 -11.42
N PRO A 485 -8.83 13.27 -11.95
CA PRO A 485 -9.62 14.28 -11.23
C PRO A 485 -10.96 13.78 -10.69
N VAL A 486 -11.69 12.94 -11.44
CA VAL A 486 -12.98 12.35 -11.02
C VAL A 486 -12.75 11.35 -9.88
N SER A 487 -11.74 10.48 -10.02
CA SER A 487 -11.36 9.53 -8.97
C SER A 487 -10.93 10.25 -7.68
N PHE A 488 -10.25 11.39 -7.79
CA PHE A 488 -9.91 12.22 -6.63
C PHE A 488 -11.12 12.91 -6.01
N ALA A 489 -12.01 13.52 -6.80
CA ALA A 489 -13.21 14.18 -6.31
C ALA A 489 -14.12 13.21 -5.52
N ILE A 490 -14.17 11.94 -5.95
CA ILE A 490 -14.82 10.85 -5.22
C ILE A 490 -14.01 10.49 -3.96
N ALA A 491 -12.71 10.22 -4.08
CA ALA A 491 -11.87 9.80 -2.96
C ALA A 491 -11.83 10.83 -1.82
N ILE A 492 -11.61 12.11 -2.12
CA ILE A 492 -11.51 13.19 -1.14
C ILE A 492 -12.82 13.42 -0.36
N ARG A 493 -13.97 13.01 -0.93
CA ARG A 493 -15.29 13.08 -0.32
C ARG A 493 -15.67 11.81 0.47
N LEU A 494 -14.89 10.74 0.34
CA LEU A 494 -15.04 9.47 1.07
C LEU A 494 -13.97 9.26 2.14
N LEU A 495 -12.80 9.90 2.01
CA LEU A 495 -11.69 9.83 2.96
C LEU A 495 -12.10 10.39 4.33
N ARG A 496 -11.79 9.65 5.39
CA ARG A 496 -12.09 9.99 6.80
C ARG A 496 -10.85 10.23 7.66
N VAL A 497 -9.66 10.27 7.04
CA VAL A 497 -8.37 10.39 7.69
C VAL A 497 -7.76 11.79 7.47
N PRO A 498 -6.95 12.32 8.41
CA PRO A 498 -6.33 13.65 8.29
C PRO A 498 -5.11 13.68 7.35
N HIS A 499 -4.58 12.51 7.00
CA HIS A 499 -3.34 12.31 6.25
C HIS A 499 -3.53 11.17 5.24
N VAL A 500 -2.82 11.21 4.12
CA VAL A 500 -2.80 10.15 3.10
C VAL A 500 -1.48 9.38 3.14
N GLY A 501 -0.39 10.01 3.58
CA GLY A 501 0.92 9.38 3.74
C GLY A 501 0.96 8.41 4.91
N LEU A 502 1.43 7.17 4.69
CA LEU A 502 1.47 6.14 5.74
C LEU A 502 2.36 6.54 6.92
N VAL A 503 3.48 7.22 6.69
CA VAL A 503 4.33 7.78 7.76
C VAL A 503 3.55 8.73 8.69
N ASN A 504 2.73 9.62 8.12
CA ASN A 504 1.96 10.60 8.89
C ASN A 504 0.79 9.93 9.63
N LEU A 505 0.14 8.93 9.00
CA LEU A 505 -0.90 8.12 9.62
C LEU A 505 -0.38 7.30 10.81
N ILE A 506 0.80 6.67 10.69
CA ILE A 506 1.42 5.89 11.77
C ILE A 506 1.93 6.81 12.89
N ALA A 507 2.47 7.99 12.56
CA ALA A 507 2.88 8.97 13.55
C ALA A 507 1.69 9.61 14.29
N GLY A 508 0.52 9.72 13.64
CA GLY A 508 -0.63 10.48 14.13
C GLY A 508 -0.48 12.00 13.97
N ARG A 509 0.53 12.43 13.21
CA ARG A 509 0.87 13.84 12.93
C ARG A 509 1.58 13.95 11.58
N GLN A 510 1.69 15.17 11.06
CA GLN A 510 2.57 15.43 9.92
C GLN A 510 4.04 15.24 10.36
N VAL A 511 4.73 14.32 9.68
CA VAL A 511 6.19 14.10 9.70
C VAL A 511 6.78 14.62 8.39
N ALA A 512 6.18 14.24 7.26
CA ALA A 512 6.53 14.71 5.92
C ALA A 512 5.38 15.53 5.32
N PRO A 513 5.66 16.63 4.58
CA PRO A 513 4.62 17.42 3.93
C PRO A 513 3.93 16.61 2.83
N GLU A 514 2.61 16.82 2.67
CA GLU A 514 1.77 16.13 1.68
C GLU A 514 1.18 17.12 0.68
N PHE A 515 1.40 16.86 -0.61
CA PHE A 515 0.88 17.66 -1.72
C PHE A 515 -0.03 16.81 -2.61
N LEU A 516 -1.32 17.17 -2.66
CA LEU A 516 -2.37 16.40 -3.34
C LEU A 516 -2.87 17.12 -4.60
N GLN A 517 -2.97 16.41 -5.72
CA GLN A 517 -3.48 16.89 -7.02
C GLN A 517 -2.86 18.20 -7.52
N ARG A 518 -3.57 19.33 -7.32
CA ARG A 518 -3.23 20.68 -7.75
C ARG A 518 -2.18 21.32 -6.85
N ALA A 519 -2.17 20.98 -5.56
CA ALA A 519 -1.12 21.44 -4.63
C ALA A 519 0.25 20.82 -4.95
N ALA A 520 0.28 19.67 -5.63
CA ALA A 520 1.50 19.13 -6.22
C ALA A 520 1.85 19.91 -7.49
N THR A 521 2.43 21.11 -7.33
CA THR A 521 3.13 21.87 -8.37
C THR A 521 4.64 21.64 -8.27
N PRO A 522 5.41 21.80 -9.37
CA PRO A 522 6.86 21.68 -9.34
C PRO A 522 7.53 22.60 -8.31
N GLN A 523 7.06 23.85 -8.21
CA GLN A 523 7.62 24.88 -7.35
C GLN A 523 7.35 24.59 -5.86
N ALA A 524 6.12 24.15 -5.51
CA ALA A 524 5.77 23.82 -4.13
C ALA A 524 6.52 22.56 -3.63
N LEU A 525 6.68 21.57 -4.52
CA LEU A 525 7.46 20.36 -4.22
C LEU A 525 8.96 20.68 -4.09
N ALA A 526 9.52 21.51 -4.97
CA ALA A 526 10.92 21.93 -4.91
C ALA A 526 11.20 22.71 -3.61
N ALA A 527 10.40 23.73 -3.29
CA ALA A 527 10.53 24.50 -2.07
C ALA A 527 10.43 23.65 -0.79
N ALA A 528 9.65 22.56 -0.82
CA ALA A 528 9.56 21.61 0.29
C ALA A 528 10.72 20.61 0.35
N VAL A 529 11.39 20.31 -0.77
CA VAL A 529 12.49 19.32 -0.83
C VAL A 529 13.87 19.95 -0.66
N LEU A 530 14.08 21.21 -1.10
CA LEU A 530 15.38 21.89 -1.01
C LEU A 530 15.94 21.92 0.44
N PRO A 531 15.16 22.26 1.49
CA PRO A 531 15.66 22.21 2.88
C PRO A 531 15.99 20.80 3.38
N LEU A 532 15.68 19.74 2.65
CA LEU A 532 15.96 18.35 3.02
C LEU A 532 17.22 17.78 2.35
N LEU A 533 17.75 18.47 1.32
CA LEU A 533 18.97 18.04 0.61
C LEU A 533 20.24 18.26 1.44
N ASP A 534 20.24 19.28 2.29
CA ASP A 534 21.18 19.37 3.41
C ASP A 534 20.75 18.42 4.53
N ARG A 535 21.61 17.46 4.87
CA ARG A 535 21.36 16.50 5.95
C ARG A 535 21.31 17.17 7.32
N GLU A 536 22.07 18.25 7.51
CA GLU A 536 22.22 18.95 8.79
C GLU A 536 21.35 20.19 8.93
N SER A 537 20.34 20.30 8.07
CA SER A 537 19.27 21.24 8.23
C SER A 537 18.35 20.82 9.40
N GLY A 538 17.78 21.82 10.09
CA GLY A 538 16.76 21.57 11.09
C GLY A 538 15.48 20.92 10.52
N ALA A 539 15.22 21.03 9.22
CA ALA A 539 14.09 20.36 8.58
C ALA A 539 14.36 18.85 8.39
N ALA A 540 15.58 18.50 7.96
CA ALA A 540 15.99 17.12 7.78
C ALA A 540 16.07 16.36 9.11
N ARG A 541 16.61 16.97 10.18
CA ARG A 541 16.61 16.37 11.54
C ARG A 541 15.19 16.10 12.07
N ARG A 542 14.30 17.11 12.05
CA ARG A 542 12.90 16.96 12.51
C ARG A 542 12.10 15.91 11.73
N GLN A 543 12.42 15.70 10.45
CA GLN A 543 11.86 14.56 9.71
C GLN A 543 12.38 13.23 10.24
N ARG A 544 13.70 13.04 10.37
CA ARG A 544 14.30 11.78 10.85
C ARG A 544 13.81 11.39 12.26
N GLU A 545 13.66 12.36 13.16
CA GLU A 545 13.00 12.16 14.47
C GLU A 545 11.58 11.58 14.35
N GLY A 546 10.77 12.11 13.42
CA GLY A 546 9.43 11.58 13.14
C GLY A 546 9.43 10.23 12.44
N LEU A 547 10.43 9.95 11.59
CA LEU A 547 10.58 8.66 10.90
C LEU A 547 11.09 7.56 11.86
N ALA A 548 11.87 7.90 12.88
CA ALA A 548 12.26 6.98 13.94
C ALA A 548 11.04 6.45 14.71
N LEU A 549 10.13 7.33 15.12
CA LEU A 549 8.83 6.96 15.72
C LEU A 549 8.00 6.08 14.78
N VAL A 550 8.06 6.30 13.46
CA VAL A 550 7.40 5.41 12.50
C VAL A 550 8.06 4.04 12.46
N ARG A 551 9.40 3.94 12.39
CA ARG A 551 10.13 2.65 12.39
C ARG A 551 9.84 1.81 13.63
N GLU A 552 9.81 2.44 14.80
CA GLU A 552 9.40 1.83 16.07
C GLU A 552 7.99 1.25 15.96
N ARG A 553 7.02 2.08 15.53
CA ARG A 553 5.61 1.72 15.38
C ARG A 553 5.30 0.73 14.25
N LEU A 554 6.24 0.44 13.34
CA LEU A 554 6.14 -0.68 12.40
C LEU A 554 6.39 -2.05 13.08
N GLY A 555 6.87 -2.06 14.32
CA GLY A 555 7.12 -3.27 15.12
C GLY A 555 8.48 -3.93 14.82
N PRO A 556 8.78 -5.05 15.50
CA PRO A 556 9.98 -5.85 15.20
C PRO A 556 9.82 -6.66 13.90
N PRO A 557 10.93 -7.13 13.28
CA PRO A 557 10.91 -8.16 12.24
C PRO A 557 10.19 -9.46 12.68
N GLY A 558 9.93 -10.35 11.73
CA GLY A 558 9.23 -11.63 11.95
C GLY A 558 7.72 -11.54 11.81
N ALA A 559 7.21 -10.66 10.94
CA ALA A 559 5.78 -10.54 10.68
C ALA A 559 5.20 -11.83 10.09
N ALA A 560 5.89 -12.45 9.13
CA ALA A 560 5.49 -13.74 8.55
C ALA A 560 5.39 -14.87 9.61
N ASP A 561 6.34 -14.93 10.56
CA ASP A 561 6.33 -15.93 11.64
C ASP A 561 5.21 -15.71 12.67
N ARG A 562 4.81 -14.45 12.91
CA ARG A 562 3.64 -14.14 13.76
C ARG A 562 2.33 -14.50 13.07
N VAL A 563 2.21 -14.29 11.75
CA VAL A 563 1.05 -14.78 10.97
C VAL A 563 1.01 -16.31 10.98
N ALA A 564 2.16 -16.98 10.85
CA ALA A 564 2.25 -18.43 10.94
C ALA A 564 1.84 -18.96 12.32
N ALA A 565 2.22 -18.29 13.41
CA ALA A 565 1.75 -18.62 14.76
C ALA A 565 0.22 -18.47 14.91
N LEU A 566 -0.37 -17.39 14.38
CA LEU A 566 -1.83 -17.19 14.35
C LEU A 566 -2.55 -18.23 13.47
N ALA A 567 -1.90 -18.76 12.43
CA ALA A 567 -2.45 -19.85 11.62
C ALA A 567 -2.44 -21.20 12.38
N VAL A 568 -1.41 -21.47 13.19
CA VAL A 568 -1.39 -22.64 14.09
C VAL A 568 -2.51 -22.54 15.14
N GLU A 569 -2.65 -21.39 15.83
CA GLU A 569 -3.73 -21.11 16.81
C GLU A 569 -5.16 -21.37 16.28
N LEU A 570 -5.34 -21.31 14.96
CA LEU A 570 -6.63 -21.51 14.30
C LEU A 570 -6.90 -22.96 13.87
N LEU A 571 -5.88 -23.84 13.87
CA LEU A 571 -5.97 -25.24 13.48
C LEU A 571 -6.24 -26.17 14.67
N GLY A 572 -5.74 -25.81 15.86
CA GLY A 572 -5.85 -26.60 17.11
C GLY A 572 -4.53 -26.62 17.87
#